data_AF-A0A183CL23-F1
#
_entry.id   AF-A0A183CL23-F1
#
_cell.length_a   1.000
_cell.length_b   1.000
_cell.length_c   1.000
_cell.angle_alpha   90.00
_cell.angle_beta   90.00
_cell.angle_gamma   90.00
#
_symmetry.space_group_name_H-M   'P 1'
#
loop_
_entity.id
_entity.type
_entity.pdbx_description
1 polymer ?
#
loop_
_entity_poly.entity_id
_entity_poly.type
_entity_poly.pdbx_seq_one_letter_code
_entity_poly.pdbx_strand_id
1 'polypeptide(L)'
;MAQLSLQRKYGLIFLLGWLANLFLCCLVAVVLVRALLAVADPDHWVLFSFWTHVALFVGFSGALLFFLLLNSYTAVIFTIVFTVCQFLCVLITSLTLIADDDSNREIGFKRDPILWIKSRHWVPILFSAIFLPLFAAQIFLINRYAGHLGLGG
;
A
#
# COMPACT_ATOMS: atom_id res chain seq x y z
N MET A 1 7.74 34.36 -3.06
CA MET A 1 6.42 33.82 -3.48
C MET A 1 6.50 32.48 -4.21
N ALA A 2 7.46 32.25 -5.13
CA ALA A 2 7.56 30.99 -5.88
C ALA A 2 7.75 29.73 -5.00
N GLN A 3 8.60 29.79 -3.96
CA GLN A 3 8.83 28.66 -3.03
C GLN A 3 7.58 28.21 -2.25
N LEU A 4 6.73 29.16 -1.81
CA LEU A 4 5.47 28.88 -1.11
C LEU A 4 4.48 28.14 -2.00
N SER A 5 4.43 28.48 -3.30
CA SER A 5 3.56 27.78 -4.27
C SER A 5 4.03 26.35 -4.54
N LEU A 6 5.34 26.11 -4.48
CA LEU A 6 5.96 24.82 -4.76
C LEU A 6 5.73 23.83 -3.60
N GLN A 7 5.92 24.27 -2.35
CA GLN A 7 5.64 23.45 -1.17
C GLN A 7 4.17 23.03 -1.09
N ARG A 8 3.23 23.92 -1.44
CA ARG A 8 1.80 23.61 -1.47
C ARG A 8 1.45 22.52 -2.49
N LYS A 9 2.09 22.54 -3.67
CA LYS A 9 1.90 21.51 -4.70
C LYS A 9 2.41 20.14 -4.24
N TYR A 10 3.61 20.08 -3.64
CA TYR A 10 4.18 18.82 -3.16
C TYR A 10 3.42 18.23 -1.96
N GLY A 11 2.96 19.07 -1.04
CA GLY A 11 2.08 18.63 0.05
C GLY A 11 0.77 18.04 -0.46
N LEU A 12 0.19 18.62 -1.51
CA LEU A 12 -1.04 18.11 -2.13
C LEU A 12 -0.82 16.78 -2.87
N ILE A 13 0.27 16.63 -3.62
CA ILE A 13 0.62 15.35 -4.26
C ILE A 13 0.86 14.27 -3.19
N PHE A 14 1.54 14.62 -2.11
CA PHE A 14 1.77 13.70 -0.99
C PHE A 14 0.46 13.26 -0.35
N LEU A 15 -0.45 14.20 -0.08
CA LEU A 15 -1.77 13.92 0.49
C LEU A 15 -2.61 13.03 -0.44
N LEU A 16 -2.63 13.33 -1.74
CA LEU A 16 -3.32 12.51 -2.73
C LEU A 16 -2.73 11.09 -2.80
N GLY A 17 -1.40 10.97 -2.74
CA GLY A 17 -0.73 9.68 -2.70
C GLY A 17 -1.05 8.88 -1.44
N TRP A 18 -1.10 9.54 -0.28
CA TRP A 18 -1.54 8.95 0.98
C TRP A 18 -3.00 8.50 0.92
N LEU A 19 -3.91 9.34 0.40
CA LEU A 19 -5.33 9.02 0.24
C LEU A 19 -5.57 7.86 -0.73
N ALA A 20 -4.83 7.80 -1.83
CA ALA A 20 -4.90 6.68 -2.76
C ALA A 20 -4.41 5.38 -2.11
N ASN A 21 -3.32 5.43 -1.33
CA ASN A 21 -2.84 4.29 -0.56
C ASN A 21 -3.87 3.85 0.50
N LEU A 22 -4.50 4.80 1.20
CA LEU A 22 -5.60 4.52 2.13
C LEU A 22 -6.76 3.81 1.43
N PHE A 23 -7.17 4.29 0.25
CA PHE A 23 -8.24 3.68 -0.53
C PHE A 23 -7.91 2.23 -0.92
N LEU A 24 -6.70 1.99 -1.43
CA LEU A 24 -6.23 0.64 -1.74
C LEU A 24 -6.19 -0.26 -0.50
N CYS A 25 -5.75 0.29 0.64
CA CYS A 25 -5.73 -0.41 1.91
C CYS A 25 -7.16 -0.78 2.37
N CYS A 26 -8.13 0.12 2.22
CA CYS A 26 -9.54 -0.17 2.48
C CYS A 26 -10.08 -1.28 1.57
N LEU A 27 -9.71 -1.31 0.29
CA LEU A 27 -10.10 -2.40 -0.62
C LEU A 27 -9.55 -3.75 -0.14
N VAL A 28 -8.27 -3.80 0.26
CA VAL A 28 -7.65 -5.00 0.84
C VAL A 28 -8.37 -5.41 2.13
N ALA A 29 -8.68 -4.47 3.02
CA ALA A 29 -9.42 -4.75 4.25
C ALA A 29 -10.82 -5.31 3.98
N VAL A 30 -11.53 -4.81 2.95
CA VAL A 30 -12.83 -5.36 2.53
C VAL A 30 -12.67 -6.81 2.05
N VAL A 31 -11.67 -7.11 1.22
CA VAL A 31 -11.39 -8.48 0.76
C VAL A 31 -11.06 -9.38 1.96
N LEU A 32 -10.23 -8.90 2.88
CA LEU A 32 -9.83 -9.62 4.09
C LEU A 32 -11.04 -9.97 4.97
N VAL A 33 -11.88 -8.98 5.30
CA VAL A 33 -13.11 -9.21 6.09
C VAL A 33 -14.04 -10.19 5.37
N ARG A 34 -14.19 -10.06 4.05
CA ARG A 34 -15.01 -11.00 3.26
C ARG A 34 -14.43 -12.41 3.25
N ALA A 35 -13.12 -12.55 3.18
CA ALA A 35 -12.45 -13.85 3.19
C ALA A 35 -12.60 -14.53 4.56
N LEU A 36 -12.52 -13.78 5.65
CA LEU A 36 -12.74 -14.30 7.01
C LEU A 36 -14.20 -14.69 7.29
N LEU A 37 -15.16 -14.07 6.60
CA LEU A 37 -16.58 -14.40 6.70
C LEU A 37 -17.03 -15.46 5.68
N ALA A 38 -16.14 -15.86 4.77
CA ALA A 38 -16.46 -16.87 3.77
C ALA A 38 -16.54 -18.26 4.40
N VAL A 39 -17.33 -19.14 3.78
CA VAL A 39 -17.46 -20.54 4.20
C VAL A 39 -16.29 -21.38 3.70
N ALA A 40 -15.60 -20.92 2.64
CA ALA A 40 -14.40 -21.56 2.11
C ALA A 40 -13.21 -21.29 3.03
N ASP A 41 -12.33 -22.28 3.19
CA ASP A 41 -11.10 -22.14 3.97
C ASP A 41 -10.09 -21.31 3.18
N PRO A 42 -9.79 -20.06 3.60
CA PRO A 42 -8.97 -19.15 2.82
C PRO A 42 -7.48 -19.50 2.92
N ASP A 43 -6.75 -19.27 1.84
CA ASP A 43 -5.28 -19.42 1.80
C ASP A 43 -4.62 -18.53 2.86
N HIS A 44 -4.07 -19.17 3.90
CA HIS A 44 -3.50 -18.48 5.05
C HIS A 44 -2.33 -17.56 4.68
N TRP A 45 -1.58 -17.86 3.62
CA TRP A 45 -0.46 -17.02 3.18
C TRP A 45 -0.95 -15.72 2.54
N VAL A 46 -2.02 -15.79 1.76
CA VAL A 46 -2.67 -14.61 1.16
C VAL A 46 -3.34 -13.76 2.24
N LEU A 47 -4.02 -14.38 3.21
CA LEU A 47 -4.58 -13.65 4.35
C LEU A 47 -3.50 -12.94 5.17
N PHE A 48 -2.40 -13.64 5.44
CA PHE A 48 -1.27 -13.08 6.17
C PHE A 48 -0.68 -11.87 5.43
N SER A 49 -0.58 -11.94 4.10
CA SER A 49 -0.06 -10.83 3.31
C SER A 49 -1.01 -9.63 3.30
N PHE A 50 -2.33 -9.85 3.22
CA PHE A 50 -3.33 -8.77 3.37
C PHE A 50 -3.29 -8.12 4.75
N TRP A 51 -3.20 -8.90 5.83
CA TRP A 51 -3.02 -8.37 7.18
C TRP A 51 -1.73 -7.56 7.30
N THR A 52 -0.63 -8.09 6.78
CA THR A 52 0.68 -7.43 6.78
C THR A 52 0.61 -6.11 6.02
N HIS A 53 -0.06 -6.06 4.87
CA HIS A 53 -0.24 -4.83 4.10
C HIS A 53 -1.00 -3.76 4.90
N VAL A 54 -2.08 -4.12 5.58
CA VAL A 54 -2.85 -3.20 6.43
C VAL A 54 -2.01 -2.71 7.61
N ALA A 55 -1.30 -3.62 8.30
CA ALA A 55 -0.42 -3.26 9.40
C ALA A 55 0.71 -2.30 8.98
N LEU A 56 1.32 -2.55 7.81
CA LEU A 56 2.35 -1.68 7.23
C LEU A 56 1.81 -0.29 6.89
N PHE A 57 0.58 -0.18 6.38
CA PHE A 57 -0.05 1.13 6.13
C PHE A 57 -0.33 1.91 7.42
N VAL A 58 -0.78 1.22 8.48
CA VAL A 58 -0.98 1.85 9.80
C VAL A 58 0.37 2.31 10.37
N GLY A 59 1.41 1.48 10.28
CA GLY A 59 2.77 1.84 10.68
C GLY A 59 3.32 3.04 9.91
N PHE A 60 3.15 3.04 8.58
CA PHE A 60 3.49 4.17 7.71
C PHE A 60 2.77 5.45 8.14
N SER A 61 1.46 5.39 8.36
CA SER A 61 0.65 6.55 8.76
C SER A 61 1.04 7.07 10.16
N GLY A 62 1.36 6.17 11.09
CA GLY A 62 1.86 6.51 12.42
C GLY A 62 3.24 7.18 12.37
N ALA A 63 4.18 6.60 11.61
CA ALA A 63 5.52 7.16 11.42
C ALA A 63 5.46 8.55 10.74
N LEU A 64 4.58 8.69 9.75
CA LEU A 64 4.33 9.97 9.07
C LEU A 64 3.76 11.02 10.02
N LEU A 65 2.75 10.67 10.83
CA LEU A 65 2.18 11.60 11.80
C LEU A 65 3.21 12.01 12.86
N PHE A 66 4.02 11.06 13.33
CA PHE A 66 5.12 11.34 14.24
C PHE A 66 6.18 12.26 13.61
N PHE A 67 6.50 12.06 12.33
CA PHE A 67 7.37 12.97 11.56
C PHE A 67 6.79 14.39 11.52
N LEU A 68 5.51 14.54 11.19
CA LEU A 68 4.86 15.85 11.08
C LEU A 68 4.79 16.59 12.43
N LEU A 69 4.63 15.85 13.54
CA LEU A 69 4.52 16.45 14.87
C LEU A 69 5.88 16.80 15.48
N LEU A 70 6.89 15.94 15.30
CA LEU A 70 8.15 16.03 16.03
C LEU A 70 9.36 16.39 15.17
N ASN A 71 9.20 16.48 13.84
CA ASN A 71 10.29 16.69 12.88
C ASN A 71 11.49 15.74 13.10
N SER A 72 11.22 14.53 13.59
CA SER A 72 12.26 13.56 13.93
C SER A 72 12.78 12.83 12.70
N TYR A 73 14.11 12.76 12.57
CA TYR A 73 14.77 12.04 11.49
C TYR A 73 14.45 10.54 11.49
N THR A 74 14.38 9.93 12.68
CA THR A 74 14.05 8.51 12.83
C THR A 74 12.68 8.19 12.24
N ALA A 75 11.73 9.13 12.35
CA ALA A 75 10.39 9.01 11.78
C ALA A 75 10.40 8.95 10.25
N VAL A 76 11.29 9.72 9.62
CA VAL A 76 11.49 9.69 8.16
C VAL A 76 12.00 8.31 7.72
N ILE A 77 13.01 7.78 8.40
CA ILE A 77 13.54 6.44 8.10
C ILE A 77 12.43 5.40 8.24
N PHE A 78 11.67 5.41 9.33
CA PHE A 78 10.55 4.48 9.51
C PHE A 78 9.51 4.62 8.39
N THR A 79 9.20 5.84 7.95
CA THR A 79 8.27 6.08 6.84
C THR A 79 8.79 5.44 5.54
N ILE A 80 10.09 5.57 5.23
CA ILE A 80 10.71 4.93 4.07
C ILE A 80 10.64 3.41 4.20
N VAL A 81 11.04 2.86 5.35
CA VAL A 81 11.04 1.41 5.61
C VAL A 81 9.64 0.84 5.44
N PHE A 82 8.61 1.44 6.07
CA PHE A 82 7.23 0.99 5.91
C PHE A 82 6.77 1.06 4.45
N THR A 83 7.12 2.12 3.74
CA THR A 83 6.76 2.29 2.32
C THR A 83 7.38 1.20 1.44
N VAL A 84 8.67 0.88 1.65
CA VAL A 84 9.39 -0.18 0.93
C VAL A 84 8.82 -1.56 1.29
N CYS A 85 8.61 -1.85 2.57
CA CYS A 85 7.99 -3.10 3.00
C CYS A 85 6.58 -3.26 2.42
N GLN A 86 5.79 -2.19 2.36
CA GLN A 86 4.45 -2.22 1.80
C GLN A 86 4.51 -2.53 0.30
N PHE A 87 5.45 -1.93 -0.43
CA PHE A 87 5.69 -2.25 -1.84
C PHE A 87 6.07 -3.72 -2.07
N LEU A 88 7.03 -4.24 -1.32
CA LEU A 88 7.42 -5.65 -1.40
C LEU A 88 6.25 -6.59 -1.07
N CYS A 89 5.45 -6.24 -0.06
CA CYS A 89 4.25 -6.99 0.30
C CYS A 89 3.24 -7.03 -0.85
N VAL A 90 3.01 -5.91 -1.55
CA VAL A 90 2.13 -5.86 -2.74
C VAL A 90 2.66 -6.73 -3.87
N LEU A 91 3.96 -6.65 -4.16
CA LEU A 91 4.58 -7.45 -5.22
C LEU A 91 4.46 -8.95 -4.94
N ILE A 92 4.87 -9.39 -3.75
CA ILE A 92 4.80 -10.80 -3.35
C ILE A 92 3.36 -11.29 -3.40
N THR A 93 2.42 -10.55 -2.81
CA THR A 93 1.00 -10.91 -2.82
C THR A 93 0.46 -11.04 -4.23
N SER A 94 0.80 -10.10 -5.12
CA SER A 94 0.32 -10.12 -6.50
C SER A 94 0.91 -11.30 -7.27
N LEU A 95 2.19 -11.62 -7.08
CA LEU A 95 2.82 -12.79 -7.68
C LEU A 95 2.18 -14.09 -7.17
N THR A 96 1.93 -14.21 -5.86
CA THR A 96 1.24 -15.37 -5.28
C THR A 96 -0.17 -15.54 -5.84
N LEU A 97 -0.91 -14.45 -6.03
CA LEU A 97 -2.26 -14.47 -6.58
C LEU A 97 -2.32 -14.79 -8.08
N ILE A 98 -1.22 -14.56 -8.83
CA ILE A 98 -1.12 -14.84 -10.27
C ILE A 98 -0.54 -16.23 -10.53
N ALA A 99 0.35 -16.71 -9.66
CA ALA A 99 1.04 -18.00 -9.84
C ALA A 99 0.11 -19.21 -9.70
N ASP A 100 -1.02 -19.04 -8.99
CA ASP A 100 -1.98 -20.11 -8.74
C ASP A 100 -3.11 -20.04 -9.77
N ASP A 101 -2.98 -20.81 -10.85
CA ASP A 101 -3.86 -20.76 -12.02
C ASP A 101 -5.16 -21.55 -11.79
N ASP A 102 -6.10 -20.93 -11.08
CA ASP A 102 -7.47 -21.42 -10.88
C ASP A 102 -8.48 -20.78 -11.86
N SER A 103 -8.00 -20.35 -13.04
CA SER A 103 -8.77 -19.56 -14.03
C SER A 103 -10.05 -20.21 -14.56
N ASN A 104 -10.25 -21.52 -14.36
CA ASN A 104 -11.41 -22.27 -14.86
C ASN A 104 -12.61 -22.33 -13.90
N ARG A 105 -12.55 -21.68 -12.72
CA ARG A 105 -13.67 -21.69 -11.76
C ARG A 105 -14.38 -20.34 -11.72
N GLU A 106 -15.56 -20.25 -12.33
CA GLU A 106 -16.48 -19.13 -12.08
C GLU A 106 -17.05 -19.20 -10.67
N ILE A 107 -16.41 -18.49 -9.75
CA ILE A 107 -16.86 -18.38 -8.36
C ILE A 107 -17.22 -16.92 -8.11
N GLY A 108 -18.32 -16.68 -7.39
CA GLY A 108 -18.72 -15.33 -7.00
C GLY A 108 -17.93 -14.82 -5.80
N PHE A 109 -17.61 -13.52 -5.80
CA PHE A 109 -16.85 -12.84 -4.73
C PHE A 109 -17.43 -13.05 -3.32
N LYS A 110 -18.76 -13.23 -3.20
CA LYS A 110 -19.41 -13.49 -1.90
C LYS A 110 -19.09 -14.87 -1.32
N ARG A 111 -18.79 -15.85 -2.17
CA ARG A 111 -18.57 -17.25 -1.76
C ARG A 111 -17.10 -17.49 -1.44
N ASP A 112 -16.22 -17.01 -2.31
CA ASP A 112 -14.77 -17.08 -2.13
C ASP A 112 -14.11 -15.85 -2.80
N PRO A 113 -13.81 -14.80 -2.02
CA PRO A 113 -13.26 -13.57 -2.56
C PRO A 113 -11.79 -13.74 -3.01
N ILE A 114 -11.01 -14.60 -2.36
CA ILE A 114 -9.61 -14.83 -2.73
C ILE A 114 -9.56 -15.57 -4.06
N LEU A 115 -10.35 -16.63 -4.20
CA LEU A 115 -10.41 -17.40 -5.44
C LEU A 115 -11.03 -16.57 -6.59
N TRP A 116 -11.98 -15.67 -6.31
CA TRP A 116 -12.49 -14.71 -7.29
C TRP A 116 -11.41 -13.76 -7.83
N ILE A 117 -10.45 -13.38 -6.98
CA ILE A 117 -9.28 -12.56 -7.36
C ILE A 117 -8.28 -13.41 -8.16
N LYS A 118 -7.96 -14.63 -7.70
CA LYS A 118 -7.10 -15.58 -8.42
C LYS A 118 -7.64 -15.86 -9.83
N SER A 119 -8.96 -16.04 -9.98
CA SER A 119 -9.58 -16.25 -11.29
C SER A 119 -9.54 -15.03 -12.23
N ARG A 120 -9.03 -13.86 -11.77
CA ARG A 120 -8.98 -12.59 -12.50
C ARG A 120 -7.62 -11.93 -12.33
N HIS A 121 -6.60 -12.45 -13.02
CA HIS A 121 -5.22 -11.95 -12.95
C HIS A 121 -5.08 -10.45 -13.19
N TRP A 122 -5.99 -9.82 -13.94
CA TRP A 122 -5.99 -8.37 -14.12
C TRP A 122 -6.17 -7.57 -12.83
N VAL A 123 -6.81 -8.14 -11.78
CA VAL A 123 -7.01 -7.48 -10.48
C VAL A 123 -5.68 -7.25 -9.74
N PRO A 124 -4.86 -8.28 -9.44
CA PRO A 124 -3.56 -8.08 -8.81
C PRO A 124 -2.58 -7.28 -9.69
N ILE A 125 -2.66 -7.41 -11.02
CA ILE A 125 -1.87 -6.61 -11.95
C ILE A 125 -2.23 -5.13 -11.85
N LEU A 126 -3.53 -4.79 -11.92
CA LEU A 126 -4.00 -3.40 -11.81
C LEU A 126 -3.65 -2.81 -10.44
N PHE A 127 -3.81 -3.59 -9.37
CA PHE A 127 -3.45 -3.18 -8.02
C PHE A 127 -1.96 -2.81 -7.93
N SER A 128 -1.07 -3.68 -8.43
CA SER A 128 0.37 -3.40 -8.49
C SER A 128 0.71 -2.20 -9.38
N ALA A 129 0.06 -2.08 -10.53
CA ALA A 129 0.29 -1.00 -11.49
C ALA A 129 -0.11 0.38 -10.92
N ILE A 130 -1.17 0.44 -10.11
CA ILE A 130 -1.56 1.67 -9.39
C ILE A 130 -0.62 1.94 -8.22
N PHE A 131 -0.16 0.89 -7.52
CA PHE A 131 0.68 1.04 -6.34
C PHE A 131 2.10 1.54 -6.68
N LEU A 132 2.66 1.14 -7.82
CA LEU A 132 4.01 1.53 -8.25
C LEU A 132 4.23 3.06 -8.35
N PRO A 133 3.39 3.85 -9.06
CA PRO A 133 3.54 5.30 -9.11
C PRO A 133 3.28 5.96 -7.75
N LEU A 134 2.41 5.40 -6.91
CA LEU A 134 2.19 5.89 -5.53
C LEU A 134 3.45 5.73 -4.68
N PHE A 135 4.08 4.56 -4.74
CA PHE A 135 5.35 4.28 -4.09
C PHE A 135 6.44 5.25 -4.53
N ALA A 136 6.61 5.43 -5.85
CA ALA A 136 7.60 6.35 -6.41
C ALA A 136 7.36 7.80 -5.95
N ALA A 137 6.10 8.25 -5.96
CA ALA A 137 5.74 9.59 -5.49
C ALA A 137 6.02 9.77 -3.99
N GLN A 138 5.68 8.79 -3.16
CA GLN A 138 5.92 8.83 -1.71
C GLN A 138 7.42 8.89 -1.40
N ILE A 139 8.25 8.02 -2.01
CA ILE A 139 9.71 8.03 -1.79
C ILE A 139 10.33 9.35 -2.25
N PHE A 140 9.97 9.84 -3.43
CA PHE A 140 10.50 11.12 -3.94
C PHE A 140 10.18 12.27 -2.99
N LEU A 141 8.94 12.34 -2.50
CA LEU A 141 8.50 13.40 -1.60
C LEU A 141 9.17 13.28 -0.23
N ILE A 142 9.27 12.08 0.33
CA ILE A 142 9.96 11.85 1.61
C ILE A 142 11.43 12.28 1.49
N ASN A 143 12.12 11.89 0.41
CA ASN A 143 13.51 12.29 0.17
C ASN A 143 13.66 13.81 0.03
N ARG A 144 12.71 14.47 -0.66
CA ARG A 144 12.68 15.94 -0.78
C ARG A 144 12.49 16.62 0.59
N TYR A 145 11.58 16.12 1.42
CA TYR A 145 11.34 16.67 2.77
C TYR A 145 12.53 16.41 3.70
N ALA A 146 13.19 15.26 3.60
CA ALA A 146 14.42 14.94 4.32
C ALA A 146 15.58 15.88 3.92
N GLY A 147 15.78 16.13 2.62
CA GLY A 147 16.82 17.04 2.13
C GLY A 147 16.64 18.48 2.62
N HIS A 148 15.41 18.94 2.83
CA HIS A 148 15.13 20.26 3.42
C HIS A 148 15.49 20.36 4.92
N LEU A 149 15.60 19.24 5.62
CA LEU A 149 16.03 19.17 7.03
C LEU A 149 17.57 19.11 7.17
N GLY A 150 18.33 19.25 6.07
CA GLY A 150 19.79 19.32 6.11
C GLY A 150 20.51 17.98 5.92
N LEU A 151 19.84 16.98 5.35
CA LEU A 151 20.42 15.65 5.07
C LEU A 151 21.09 15.55 3.69
N GLY A 152 21.29 16.68 3.01
CA GLY A 152 22.17 16.79 1.85
C GLY A 152 23.54 17.33 2.29
N GLY A 153 24.33 16.47 2.94
CA GLY A 153 25.78 16.63 3.06
C GLY A 153 26.46 15.75 2.02
#